data_AF-A0AAW1YN67-F1
#
_entry.id   AF-A0AAW1YN67-F1
#
_cell.length_a   1.000
_cell.length_b   1.000
_cell.length_c   1.000
_cell.angle_alpha   90.00
_cell.angle_beta   90.00
_cell.angle_gamma   90.00
#
_symmetry.space_group_name_H-M   'P 1'
#
loop_
_entity.id
_entity.type
_entity.pdbx_description
1 polymer ?
#
loop_
_entity_poly.entity_id
_entity_poly.type
_entity_poly.pdbx_seq_one_letter_code
_entity_poly.pdbx_strand_id
1 'polypeptide(L)'
;MDAPPADDLCSVCQSNFDVPCQANCSHWFFGNCILLVWSHGSTLQPCRCPLCRRQITLLVPTEASMRHHDVPEVAEILGNVAMYNRSFRGHFRGLIQTMRDLPFLLQRLLQELWDPQRSLPRVLRARVCITMILSAAYVLSPVDFFPEAIFGVVGLLDDFLVVLIVLLYSATIYRSVLYQRHGGY
;
A
#
# COMPACT_ATOMS: atom_id res chain seq x y z
N MET A 1 -6.28 0.42 9.02
CA MET A 1 -7.73 0.35 9.25
C MET A 1 -8.21 -0.94 8.60
N ASP A 2 -8.76 -1.87 9.38
CA ASP A 2 -9.25 -3.17 8.87
C ASP A 2 -10.70 -3.09 8.39
N ALA A 3 -11.29 -1.91 8.39
CA ALA A 3 -12.62 -1.69 7.87
C ALA A 3 -12.70 -0.24 7.37
N PRO A 4 -13.62 0.05 6.44
CA PRO A 4 -14.06 1.42 6.21
C PRO A 4 -14.56 2.04 7.54
N PRO A 5 -14.46 3.37 7.71
CA PRO A 5 -15.09 4.07 8.82
C PRO A 5 -16.57 3.68 8.95
N ALA A 6 -17.10 3.64 10.18
CA ALA A 6 -18.42 3.05 10.48
C ALA A 6 -19.60 3.70 9.73
N ASP A 7 -19.45 4.95 9.29
CA ASP A 7 -20.46 5.71 8.54
C ASP A 7 -20.10 5.90 7.05
N ASP A 8 -19.03 5.26 6.58
CA ASP A 8 -18.57 5.42 5.21
C ASP A 8 -19.40 4.54 4.27
N LEU A 9 -19.73 5.06 3.09
CA LEU A 9 -20.48 4.36 2.05
C LEU A 9 -19.62 4.20 0.81
N CYS A 10 -19.94 3.17 0.01
CA CYS A 10 -19.26 3.01 -1.27
C CYS A 10 -19.58 4.20 -2.17
N SER A 11 -18.56 4.99 -2.55
CA SER A 11 -18.74 6.18 -3.40
C SER A 11 -19.27 5.90 -4.82
N VAL A 12 -19.41 4.64 -5.22
CA VAL A 12 -19.95 4.23 -6.53
C VAL A 12 -21.44 3.88 -6.43
N CYS A 13 -21.85 3.00 -5.51
CA CYS A 13 -23.24 2.56 -5.36
C CYS A 13 -23.99 3.22 -4.20
N GLN A 14 -23.31 4.02 -3.38
CA GLN A 14 -23.84 4.69 -2.18
C GLN A 14 -24.47 3.74 -1.16
N SER A 15 -24.08 2.46 -1.16
CA SER A 15 -24.53 1.45 -0.22
C SER A 15 -23.43 1.02 0.76
N ASN A 16 -23.83 0.27 1.79
CA ASN A 16 -22.91 -0.39 2.70
C ASN A 16 -22.00 -1.39 1.98
N PHE A 17 -20.85 -1.66 2.57
CA PHE A 17 -19.85 -2.56 2.02
C PHE A 17 -20.07 -4.01 2.47
N ASP A 18 -20.45 -4.91 1.57
CA ASP A 18 -20.44 -6.37 1.86
C ASP A 18 -19.03 -6.96 1.73
N VAL A 19 -18.26 -6.49 0.74
CA VAL A 19 -16.86 -6.87 0.48
C VAL A 19 -16.02 -5.60 0.29
N PRO A 20 -15.68 -4.90 1.39
CA PRO A 20 -14.86 -3.70 1.35
C PRO A 20 -13.43 -4.00 0.87
N CYS A 21 -13.04 -3.33 -0.21
CA CYS A 21 -11.69 -3.34 -0.76
C CYS A 21 -11.06 -1.95 -0.66
N GLN A 22 -9.85 -1.90 -0.11
CA GLN A 22 -9.05 -0.68 -0.03
C GLN A 22 -8.12 -0.55 -1.23
N ALA A 23 -8.15 0.59 -1.91
CA ALA A 23 -7.22 0.91 -2.98
C ALA A 23 -5.83 1.38 -2.45
N ASN A 24 -4.80 1.38 -3.30
CA ASN A 24 -3.48 1.96 -2.96
C ASN A 24 -3.51 3.46 -2.59
N CYS A 25 -4.59 4.17 -2.93
CA CYS A 25 -4.80 5.55 -2.51
C CYS A 25 -5.55 5.67 -1.17
N SER A 26 -5.71 4.56 -0.43
CA SER A 26 -6.41 4.40 0.85
C SER A 26 -7.94 4.57 0.85
N HIS A 27 -8.55 4.92 -0.28
CA HIS A 27 -10.02 4.94 -0.43
C HIS A 27 -10.62 3.54 -0.48
N TRP A 28 -11.85 3.44 0.04
CA TRP A 28 -12.62 2.21 0.13
C TRP A 28 -13.70 2.13 -0.95
N PHE A 29 -13.88 0.93 -1.49
CA PHE A 29 -14.92 0.61 -2.46
C PHE A 29 -15.48 -0.77 -2.18
N PHE A 30 -16.73 -1.00 -2.56
CA PHE A 30 -17.22 -2.37 -2.71
C PHE A 30 -16.50 -3.05 -3.88
N GLY A 31 -16.01 -4.27 -3.68
CA GLY A 31 -15.20 -5.01 -4.66
C GLY A 31 -15.86 -5.08 -6.04
N ASN A 32 -17.14 -5.42 -6.10
CA ASN A 32 -17.86 -5.49 -7.37
C ASN A 32 -17.99 -4.12 -8.04
N CYS A 33 -18.27 -3.05 -7.28
CA CYS A 33 -18.40 -1.70 -7.83
C CYS A 33 -17.12 -1.20 -8.49
N ILE A 34 -15.97 -1.38 -7.85
CA ILE A 34 -14.71 -0.88 -8.41
C ILE A 34 -14.25 -1.71 -9.61
N LEU A 35 -14.56 -3.00 -9.62
CA LEU A 35 -14.33 -3.88 -10.77
C LEU A 35 -15.25 -3.52 -11.94
N LEU A 36 -16.51 -3.16 -11.67
CA LEU A 36 -17.46 -2.66 -12.67
C LEU A 36 -16.99 -1.33 -13.28
N VAL A 37 -16.48 -0.40 -12.46
CA VAL A 37 -15.86 0.84 -12.95
C VAL A 37 -14.67 0.54 -13.87
N TRP A 38 -13.89 -0.50 -13.56
CA TRP A 38 -12.80 -0.93 -14.42
C TRP A 38 -13.28 -1.56 -15.72
N SER A 39 -14.30 -2.42 -15.69
CA SER A 39 -14.81 -3.12 -16.88
C SER A 39 -15.49 -2.18 -17.89
N HIS A 40 -16.17 -1.14 -17.41
CA HIS A 40 -16.72 -0.08 -18.27
C HIS A 40 -15.65 0.90 -18.79
N GLY A 41 -14.48 0.94 -18.16
CA GLY A 41 -13.36 1.75 -18.58
C GLY A 41 -12.50 1.07 -19.66
N SER A 42 -11.23 1.44 -19.68
CA SER A 42 -10.23 0.76 -20.51
C SER A 42 -9.64 -0.41 -19.73
N THR A 43 -10.05 -1.64 -20.01
CA THR A 43 -9.53 -2.86 -19.37
C THR A 43 -8.01 -3.03 -19.52
N LEU A 44 -7.41 -2.39 -20.54
CA LEU A 44 -5.97 -2.35 -20.79
C LEU A 44 -5.17 -1.44 -19.83
N GLN A 45 -5.85 -0.61 -19.04
CA GLN A 45 -5.22 0.36 -18.13
C GLN A 45 -5.78 0.18 -16.70
N PRO A 46 -4.98 0.49 -15.67
CA PRO A 46 -5.48 0.52 -14.30
C PRO A 46 -6.64 1.51 -14.17
N CYS A 47 -7.69 1.13 -13.44
CA CYS A 47 -8.81 2.05 -13.22
C CYS A 47 -8.36 3.25 -12.38
N ARG A 48 -9.02 4.40 -12.57
CA ARG A 48 -8.75 5.60 -11.77
C ARG A 48 -9.73 5.66 -10.61
N CYS A 49 -9.22 6.04 -9.44
CA CYS A 49 -10.03 6.27 -8.26
C CYS A 49 -11.09 7.35 -8.53
N PRO A 50 -12.39 7.08 -8.33
CA PRO A 50 -13.46 8.08 -8.49
C PRO A 50 -13.26 9.33 -7.61
N LEU A 51 -12.63 9.18 -6.44
CA LEU A 51 -12.47 10.25 -5.45
C LEU A 51 -11.22 11.11 -5.72
N CYS A 52 -10.05 10.51 -5.94
CA CYS A 52 -8.78 11.25 -6.09
C CYS A 52 -8.10 11.10 -7.44
N ARG A 53 -8.73 10.42 -8.40
CA ARG A 53 -8.25 10.21 -9.79
C ARG A 53 -6.89 9.52 -9.93
N ARG A 54 -6.31 9.03 -8.82
CA ARG A 54 -5.07 8.22 -8.84
C ARG A 54 -5.33 6.85 -9.47
N GLN A 55 -4.34 6.31 -10.15
CA GLN A 55 -4.41 4.94 -10.68
C GLN A 55 -4.46 3.93 -9.54
N ILE A 56 -5.47 3.05 -9.59
CA ILE A 56 -5.63 1.93 -8.68
C ILE A 56 -4.95 0.74 -9.33
N THR A 57 -3.86 0.25 -8.76
CA THR A 57 -3.19 -0.96 -9.30
C THR A 57 -3.25 -2.12 -8.33
N LEU A 58 -3.73 -1.86 -7.12
CA LEU A 58 -3.80 -2.81 -6.03
C LEU A 58 -5.08 -2.51 -5.24
N LEU A 59 -5.91 -3.54 -5.14
CA LEU A 59 -7.09 -3.60 -4.29
C LEU A 59 -6.82 -4.64 -3.20
N VAL A 60 -6.93 -4.21 -1.94
CA VAL A 60 -6.71 -5.06 -0.78
C VAL A 60 -8.05 -5.28 -0.09
N PRO A 61 -8.65 -6.48 -0.17
CA PRO A 61 -9.85 -6.79 0.58
C PRO A 61 -9.58 -6.83 2.09
N THR A 62 -10.62 -6.55 2.86
CA THR A 62 -10.59 -6.58 4.32
C THR A 62 -10.40 -8.01 4.86
N GLU A 63 -9.69 -8.17 6.00
CA GLU A 63 -9.52 -9.49 6.64
C GLU A 63 -10.86 -10.16 6.98
N ALA A 64 -11.86 -9.39 7.42
CA ALA A 64 -13.22 -9.91 7.64
C ALA A 64 -13.82 -10.50 6.35
N SER A 65 -13.68 -9.82 5.20
CA SER A 65 -14.14 -10.35 3.91
C SER A 65 -13.38 -11.61 3.49
N MET A 66 -12.08 -11.70 3.79
CA MET A 66 -11.30 -12.92 3.53
C MET A 66 -11.73 -14.10 4.40
N ARG A 67 -12.23 -13.87 5.62
CA ARG A 67 -12.77 -14.93 6.49
C ARG A 67 -14.12 -15.48 6.01
N HIS A 68 -14.85 -14.72 5.18
CA HIS A 68 -16.13 -15.15 4.59
C HIS A 68 -15.94 -15.76 3.19
N HIS A 69 -14.74 -16.26 2.86
CA HIS A 69 -14.46 -16.92 1.59
C HIS A 69 -15.32 -18.18 1.35
N ASP A 70 -15.92 -18.76 2.39
CA ASP A 70 -16.84 -19.90 2.26
C ASP A 70 -18.17 -19.53 1.59
N VAL A 71 -18.49 -18.23 1.52
CA VAL A 71 -19.67 -17.74 0.79
C VAL A 71 -19.32 -17.62 -0.70
N PRO A 72 -20.04 -18.31 -1.61
CA PRO A 72 -19.68 -18.39 -3.03
C PRO A 72 -19.63 -17.02 -3.72
N GLU A 73 -20.54 -16.11 -3.38
CA GLU A 73 -20.57 -14.74 -3.93
C GLU A 73 -19.33 -13.93 -3.51
N VAL A 74 -18.89 -14.07 -2.25
CA VAL A 74 -17.70 -13.38 -1.74
C VAL A 74 -16.43 -13.96 -2.38
N ALA A 75 -16.37 -15.29 -2.53
CA ALA A 75 -15.25 -15.97 -3.19
C ALA A 75 -15.08 -15.51 -4.65
N GLU A 76 -16.16 -15.33 -5.39
CA GLU A 76 -16.13 -14.82 -6.76
C GLU A 76 -15.57 -13.39 -6.82
N ILE A 77 -16.05 -12.49 -5.95
CA ILE A 77 -15.56 -11.11 -5.88
C ILE A 77 -14.07 -11.09 -5.53
N LEU A 78 -13.63 -11.88 -4.54
CA LEU A 78 -12.22 -11.99 -4.16
C LEU A 78 -11.35 -12.54 -5.30
N GLY A 79 -11.85 -13.53 -6.04
CA GLY A 79 -11.19 -14.07 -7.23
C GLY A 79 -11.00 -13.03 -8.32
N ASN A 80 -12.04 -12.23 -8.60
CA ASN A 80 -11.98 -11.14 -9.58
C ASN A 80 -11.03 -10.01 -9.14
N VAL A 81 -11.00 -9.68 -7.84
CA VAL A 81 -10.02 -8.74 -7.27
C VAL A 81 -8.59 -9.26 -7.42
N ALA A 82 -8.37 -10.56 -7.19
CA ALA A 82 -7.05 -11.17 -7.39
C ALA A 82 -6.63 -11.13 -8.86
N MET A 83 -7.54 -11.45 -9.79
CA MET A 83 -7.32 -11.31 -11.23
C MET A 83 -6.93 -9.89 -11.63
N TYR A 84 -7.66 -8.89 -11.13
CA TYR A 84 -7.33 -7.48 -11.33
C TYR A 84 -5.90 -7.14 -10.87
N ASN A 85 -5.56 -7.55 -9.65
CA ASN A 85 -4.25 -7.31 -9.07
C ASN A 85 -3.12 -7.98 -9.89
N ARG A 86 -3.36 -9.15 -10.50
CA ARG A 86 -2.39 -9.83 -11.38
C ARG A 86 -2.12 -9.04 -12.65
N SER A 87 -3.17 -8.56 -13.32
CA SER A 87 -3.06 -7.82 -14.57
C SER A 87 -2.18 -6.57 -14.46
N PHE A 88 -2.07 -5.99 -13.26
CA PHE A 88 -1.31 -4.77 -13.01
C PHE A 88 -0.12 -4.93 -12.04
N ARG A 89 0.31 -6.17 -11.77
CA ARG A 89 1.39 -6.50 -10.81
C ARG A 89 2.75 -5.89 -11.18
N GLY A 90 3.02 -5.69 -12.47
CA GLY A 90 4.28 -5.17 -13.02
C GLY A 90 4.16 -3.83 -13.76
N HIS A 91 3.04 -3.12 -13.64
CA HIS A 91 2.87 -1.85 -14.36
C HIS A 91 3.90 -0.83 -13.84
N PHE A 92 4.87 -0.47 -14.68
CA PHE A 92 5.93 0.49 -14.35
C PHE A 92 5.30 1.83 -13.99
N ARG A 93 5.30 2.14 -12.69
CA ARG A 93 4.91 3.44 -12.19
C ARG A 93 6.08 4.38 -12.41
N GLY A 94 5.83 5.53 -13.03
CA GLY A 94 6.80 6.63 -12.99
C GLY A 94 7.12 6.96 -11.53
N LEU A 95 8.38 7.30 -11.23
CA LEU A 95 8.86 7.63 -9.87
C LEU A 95 7.94 8.65 -9.17
N ILE A 96 7.42 9.62 -9.92
CA ILE A 96 6.48 10.65 -9.45
C ILE A 96 5.20 10.03 -8.87
N GLN A 97 4.66 8.99 -9.50
CA GLN A 97 3.43 8.34 -9.05
C GLN A 97 3.69 7.50 -7.79
N THR A 98 4.86 6.86 -7.71
CA THR A 98 5.30 6.15 -6.50
C THR A 98 5.46 7.13 -5.33
N MET A 99 6.12 8.28 -5.54
CA MET A 99 6.25 9.32 -4.52
C MET A 99 4.90 9.85 -4.04
N ARG A 100 3.92 10.01 -4.94
CA ARG A 100 2.58 10.50 -4.60
C ARG A 100 1.76 9.50 -3.77
N ASP A 101 1.98 8.21 -3.98
CA ASP A 101 1.30 7.14 -3.26
C ASP A 101 2.06 6.71 -1.98
N LEU A 102 3.35 7.05 -1.89
CA LEU A 102 4.24 6.76 -0.76
C LEU A 102 3.66 7.16 0.60
N PRO A 103 3.13 8.38 0.84
CA PRO A 103 2.64 8.75 2.17
C PRO A 103 1.49 7.86 2.63
N PHE A 104 0.60 7.45 1.72
CA PHE A 104 -0.54 6.59 2.05
C PHE A 104 -0.10 5.14 2.33
N LEU A 105 0.84 4.63 1.51
CA LEU A 105 1.42 3.30 1.72
C LEU A 105 2.23 3.24 3.02
N LEU A 106 3.01 4.29 3.31
CA LEU A 106 3.82 4.39 4.51
C LEU A 106 2.95 4.56 5.76
N GLN A 107 1.93 5.42 5.72
CA GLN A 107 0.99 5.57 6.82
C GLN A 107 0.30 4.24 7.13
N ARG A 108 -0.11 3.50 6.10
CA ARG A 108 -0.68 2.16 6.26
C ARG A 108 0.31 1.19 6.90
N LEU A 109 1.55 1.16 6.41
CA LEU A 109 2.61 0.31 6.94
C LEU A 109 2.96 0.67 8.40
N LEU A 110 3.06 1.95 8.75
CA LEU A 110 3.31 2.43 10.11
C LEU A 110 2.19 2.03 11.06
N GLN A 111 0.93 2.16 10.63
CA GLN A 111 -0.22 1.68 11.42
C GLN A 111 -0.18 0.17 11.62
N GLU A 112 0.18 -0.62 10.60
CA GLU A 112 0.33 -2.07 10.72
C GLU A 112 1.54 -2.50 11.57
N LEU A 113 2.60 -1.69 11.65
CA LEU A 113 3.75 -1.92 12.53
C LEU A 113 3.43 -1.64 14.00
N TRP A 114 2.57 -0.64 14.25
CA TRP A 114 2.17 -0.23 15.59
C TRP A 114 1.16 -1.22 16.19
N ASP A 115 0.35 -1.90 15.36
CA ASP A 115 -0.63 -2.89 15.80
C ASP A 115 -0.01 -4.30 15.93
N PRO A 116 0.22 -4.82 17.15
CA PRO A 116 0.93 -6.09 17.35
C PRO A 116 0.13 -7.33 16.92
N GLN A 117 -1.19 -7.22 16.75
CA GLN A 117 -2.07 -8.34 16.41
C GLN A 117 -2.21 -8.60 14.91
N ARG A 118 -1.63 -7.76 14.05
CA ARG A 118 -1.82 -7.85 12.60
C ARG A 118 -0.92 -8.85 11.88
N SER A 119 -1.47 -9.36 10.78
CA SER A 119 -0.97 -10.45 9.97
C SER A 119 0.31 -10.16 9.17
N LEU A 120 1.10 -9.11 9.45
CA LEU A 120 2.35 -8.88 8.70
C LEU A 120 3.32 -10.06 8.88
N PRO A 121 3.99 -10.56 7.81
CA PRO A 121 5.01 -11.60 7.97
C PRO A 121 6.09 -11.08 8.92
N ARG A 122 6.43 -11.85 9.97
CA ARG A 122 7.44 -11.45 10.98
C ARG A 122 8.77 -11.01 10.35
N VAL A 123 9.15 -11.62 9.23
CA VAL A 123 10.36 -11.29 8.46
C VAL A 123 10.30 -9.88 7.87
N LEU A 124 9.14 -9.45 7.40
CA LEU A 124 8.95 -8.10 6.88
C LEU A 124 9.01 -7.07 8.01
N ARG A 125 8.36 -7.35 9.14
CA ARG A 125 8.42 -6.51 10.33
C ARG A 125 9.87 -6.35 10.82
N ALA A 126 10.59 -7.47 10.93
CA ALA A 126 12.00 -7.46 11.31
C ALA A 126 12.86 -6.67 10.31
N ARG A 127 12.68 -6.87 9.00
CA ARG A 127 13.42 -6.12 7.97
C ARG A 127 13.19 -4.62 8.08
N VAL A 128 11.93 -4.18 8.22
CA VAL A 128 11.61 -2.75 8.34
C VAL A 128 12.15 -2.17 9.64
N CYS A 129 12.01 -2.88 10.77
CA CYS A 129 12.58 -2.45 12.04
C CYS A 129 14.10 -2.36 11.98
N ILE A 130 14.78 -3.34 11.39
CA ILE A 130 16.24 -3.35 11.21
C ILE A 130 16.67 -2.17 10.35
N THR A 131 16.00 -1.90 9.21
CA THR A 131 16.32 -0.75 8.36
C THR A 131 16.05 0.59 9.06
N MET A 132 14.99 0.69 9.85
CA MET A 132 14.72 1.89 10.66
C MET A 132 15.78 2.08 11.75
N ILE A 133 16.19 1.01 12.43
CA ILE A 133 17.24 1.05 13.47
C ILE A 133 18.59 1.38 12.85
N LEU A 134 18.95 0.80 11.70
CA LEU A 134 20.18 1.11 10.96
C LEU A 134 20.18 2.56 10.46
N SER A 135 19.05 3.04 9.93
CA SER A 135 18.91 4.44 9.52
C SER A 135 19.01 5.39 10.70
N ALA A 136 18.40 5.06 11.84
CA ALA A 136 18.53 5.85 13.06
C ALA A 136 19.95 5.79 13.64
N ALA A 137 20.60 4.63 13.61
CA ALA A 137 21.99 4.46 14.04
C ALA A 137 22.96 5.22 13.14
N TYR A 138 22.67 5.32 11.84
CA TYR A 138 23.40 6.16 10.89
C TYR A 138 23.25 7.65 11.25
N VAL A 139 22.02 8.14 11.39
CA VAL A 139 21.73 9.55 11.74
C VAL A 139 22.24 9.94 13.15
N LEU A 140 22.27 9.00 14.09
CA LEU A 140 22.74 9.23 15.47
C LEU A 140 24.24 8.95 15.64
N SER A 141 24.92 8.44 14.61
CA SER A 141 26.34 8.15 14.66
C SER A 141 27.12 9.44 14.46
N PRO A 142 27.95 9.88 15.41
CA PRO A 142 28.78 11.09 15.29
C PRO A 142 29.98 10.92 14.33
N VAL A 143 29.94 9.89 13.48
CA VAL A 143 30.99 9.53 12.52
C VAL A 143 30.39 9.65 11.13
N ASP A 144 30.20 10.88 10.69
CA ASP A 144 30.01 11.18 9.28
C ASP A 144 31.34 11.01 8.54
N PHE A 145 31.30 10.35 7.38
CA PHE A 145 32.45 10.24 6.47
C PHE A 145 32.90 11.62 5.92
N PHE A 146 32.14 12.69 6.20
CA PHE A 146 32.40 14.07 5.84
C PHE A 146 32.39 14.96 7.08
N PRO A 147 33.42 15.80 7.31
CA PRO A 147 33.45 16.68 8.48
C PRO A 147 32.36 17.74 8.37
N GLU A 148 31.36 17.65 9.24
CA GLU A 148 30.17 18.52 9.35
C GLU A 148 30.48 20.02 9.51
N ALA A 149 31.73 20.40 9.79
CA ALA A 149 32.13 21.79 10.03
C ALA A 149 32.19 22.67 8.75
N ILE A 150 32.15 22.10 7.54
CA ILE A 150 32.35 22.87 6.28
C ILE A 150 31.11 22.84 5.37
N PHE A 151 30.22 21.85 5.53
CA PHE A 151 29.11 21.58 4.60
C PHE A 151 27.80 21.17 5.30
N GLY A 152 27.42 21.83 6.40
CA GLY A 152 26.24 21.45 7.21
C GLY A 152 24.91 21.26 6.44
N VAL A 153 24.71 21.93 5.29
CA VAL A 153 23.53 21.72 4.43
C VAL A 153 23.62 20.44 3.60
N VAL A 154 24.82 19.99 3.24
CA VAL A 154 25.06 18.78 2.44
C VAL A 154 24.90 17.52 3.29
N GLY A 155 25.32 17.55 4.56
CA GLY A 155 25.07 16.44 5.50
C GLY A 155 23.58 16.20 5.73
N LEU A 156 22.81 17.26 5.98
CA LEU A 156 21.34 17.22 6.08
C LEU A 156 20.67 16.65 4.81
N LEU A 157 21.24 16.92 3.64
CA LEU A 157 20.73 16.40 2.37
C LEU A 157 21.03 14.90 2.20
N ASP A 158 22.20 14.45 2.66
CA ASP A 158 22.58 13.03 2.65
C ASP A 158 21.69 12.22 3.61
N ASP A 159 21.48 12.69 4.83
CA ASP A 159 20.54 12.08 5.79
C ASP A 159 19.13 11.97 5.24
N PHE A 160 18.63 13.04 4.62
CA PHE A 160 17.32 13.05 3.98
C PHE A 160 17.24 12.03 2.84
N LEU A 161 18.30 11.92 2.02
CA LEU A 161 18.38 10.95 0.93
C LEU A 161 18.41 9.52 1.45
N VAL A 162 19.18 9.23 2.50
CA VAL A 162 19.25 7.91 3.13
C VAL A 162 17.87 7.51 3.68
N VAL A 163 17.20 8.40 4.42
CA VAL A 163 15.84 8.16 4.91
C VAL A 163 14.88 7.93 3.75
N LEU A 164 14.93 8.76 2.71
CA LEU A 164 14.06 8.62 1.53
C LEU A 164 14.27 7.26 0.83
N ILE A 165 15.53 6.84 0.65
CA ILE A 165 15.88 5.55 0.04
C ILE A 165 15.32 4.40 0.89
N VAL A 166 15.46 4.45 2.22
CA VAL A 166 14.93 3.44 3.13
C VAL A 166 13.40 3.37 3.07
N LEU A 167 12.73 4.51 2.99
CA LEU A 167 11.26 4.59 2.87
C LEU A 167 10.79 4.01 1.53
N LEU A 168 11.44 4.37 0.42
CA LEU A 168 11.13 3.83 -0.90
C LEU A 168 11.36 2.31 -0.93
N TYR A 169 12.50 1.84 -0.42
CA TYR A 169 12.80 0.41 -0.32
C TYR A 169 11.73 -0.35 0.48
N SER A 170 11.39 0.16 1.67
CA SER A 170 10.35 -0.42 2.53
C SER A 170 8.99 -0.47 1.83
N ALA A 171 8.61 0.60 1.13
CA ALA A 171 7.37 0.65 0.35
C ALA A 171 7.35 -0.36 -0.80
N THR A 172 8.47 -0.54 -1.51
CA THR A 172 8.54 -1.54 -2.59
C THR A 172 8.40 -2.97 -2.08
N ILE A 173 9.04 -3.31 -0.94
CA ILE A 173 8.91 -4.63 -0.33
C ILE A 173 7.50 -4.86 0.19
N TYR A 174 6.93 -3.89 0.91
CA TYR A 174 5.57 -4.03 1.43
C TYR A 174 4.56 -4.28 0.31
N ARG A 175 4.71 -3.53 -0.79
CA ARG A 175 3.90 -3.70 -1.99
C ARG A 175 4.08 -5.08 -2.62
N SER A 176 5.30 -5.61 -2.70
CA SER A 176 5.52 -6.96 -3.25
C SER A 176 4.87 -8.05 -2.40
N VAL A 177 4.92 -7.91 -1.07
CA VAL A 177 4.24 -8.80 -0.12
C VAL A 177 2.72 -8.72 -0.29
N LEU A 178 2.15 -7.52 -0.41
CA LEU A 178 0.72 -7.35 -0.66
C LEU A 178 0.27 -7.98 -1.98
N TYR A 179 1.06 -7.84 -3.05
CA TYR A 179 0.78 -8.52 -4.32
C TYR A 179 0.86 -10.04 -4.21
N GLN A 180 1.80 -10.58 -3.43
CA GLN A 180 1.90 -12.02 -3.21
C GLN A 180 0.68 -12.56 -2.44
N ARG A 181 0.17 -11.79 -1.47
CA ARG A 181 -1.02 -12.16 -0.68
C ARG A 181 -2.33 -12.01 -1.43
N HIS A 182 -2.51 -10.91 -2.15
CA HIS A 182 -3.80 -10.53 -2.72
C HIS A 182 -3.86 -10.61 -4.25
N GLY A 183 -2.75 -10.96 -4.90
CA GLY A 183 -2.72 -11.24 -6.33
C GLY A 183 -2.87 -12.72 -6.66
N GLY A 184 -2.98 -13.62 -5.68
CA GLY A 184 -3.02 -15.08 -5.89
C GLY A 184 -1.76 -15.66 -6.56
N TYR A 185 -1.61 -16.98 -6.47
CA TYR A 185 -0.64 -17.73 -7.29
C TYR A 185 -1.08 -17.75 -8.76
#